data_AF-A0A5B8I2X8-F1
#
_entry.id   AF-A0A5B8I2X8-F1
#
_cell.length_a   1.000
_cell.length_b   1.000
_cell.length_c   1.000
_cell.angle_alpha   90.00
_cell.angle_beta   90.00
_cell.angle_gamma   90.00
#
_symmetry.space_group_name_H-M   'P 1'
#
loop_
_entity.id
_entity.type
_entity.pdbx_description
1 polymer ?
#
loop_
_entity_poly.entity_id
_entity_poly.type
_entity_poly.pdbx_seq_one_letter_code
_entity_poly.pdbx_strand_id
1 'polypeptide(L)'
;MDIEVSLSGELPDARLYEEVSAVGLLRGEYIFRRAGKYLTAPDGRQLMEEYIENVLRIFPDKDVWYRFIDAPANEINMLEGYDEYVLEEFPTIGLRGMRRAMELPRTFDLEFDVVTTLARKHKNLHILFPYICEMSEIEFGMDYVRRFNFPNKVSCMMETPAALWHAKDIQRLGLEYFLVGMNDLSSLVAGASRGSGFDRHNHPAIIGMLTMLRQTLSDGRISVAGYMKPEFLETAKQIGMDAITVHYSSFPAFFGEQFSNYQDMDFMLNFKKQDNRKRLRLWAQSLLDVANDTTSMTIQGLHWHKKVKS
;
A
#
# COMPACT_ATOMS: atom_id res chain seq x y z
N MET A 1 -17.98 -11.93 -8.97
CA MET A 1 -16.91 -10.99 -8.61
C MET A 1 -17.30 -10.34 -7.30
N ASP A 2 -16.47 -10.53 -6.29
CA ASP A 2 -16.73 -10.06 -4.94
C ASP A 2 -16.41 -8.56 -4.82
N ILE A 3 -17.08 -7.90 -3.87
CA ILE A 3 -16.77 -6.53 -3.49
C ILE A 3 -15.97 -6.57 -2.19
N GLU A 4 -14.83 -5.89 -2.18
CA GLU A 4 -13.94 -5.76 -1.02
C GLU A 4 -13.70 -4.27 -0.73
N VAL A 5 -13.31 -3.92 0.50
CA VAL A 5 -12.95 -2.53 0.85
C VAL A 5 -11.44 -2.36 1.00
N SER A 6 -10.92 -1.22 0.53
CA SER A 6 -9.61 -0.71 0.90
C SER A 6 -9.72 0.44 1.89
N LEU A 7 -8.91 0.37 2.95
CA LEU A 7 -8.82 1.37 4.02
C LEU A 7 -7.42 2.01 4.02
N SER A 8 -7.41 3.33 4.06
CA SER A 8 -6.28 4.26 4.15
C SER A 8 -6.35 5.04 5.47
N GLY A 9 -6.42 4.35 6.61
CA GLY A 9 -6.44 4.97 7.93
C GLY A 9 -7.82 5.42 8.41
N GLU A 10 -8.88 5.24 7.62
CA GLU A 10 -10.26 5.45 8.08
C GLU A 10 -10.64 4.46 9.19
N LEU A 11 -11.51 4.88 10.10
CA LEU A 11 -12.24 3.99 11.00
C LEU A 11 -13.62 3.71 10.37
N PRO A 12 -13.78 2.61 9.61
CA PRO A 12 -14.99 2.38 8.83
C PRO A 12 -16.22 2.22 9.71
N ASP A 13 -17.38 2.58 9.17
CA ASP A 13 -18.67 2.35 9.81
C ASP A 13 -18.96 0.85 9.92
N ALA A 14 -19.49 0.39 11.05
CA ALA A 14 -19.79 -1.02 11.27
C ALA A 14 -20.82 -1.58 10.28
N ARG A 15 -21.69 -0.73 9.72
CA ARG A 15 -22.65 -1.12 8.67
C ARG A 15 -21.98 -1.63 7.41
N LEU A 16 -20.72 -1.23 7.15
CA LEU A 16 -19.95 -1.71 6.01
C LEU A 16 -19.75 -3.23 6.04
N TYR A 17 -19.81 -3.84 7.22
CA TYR A 17 -19.71 -5.28 7.37
C TYR A 17 -20.66 -6.01 6.42
N GLU A 18 -21.92 -5.63 6.30
CA GLU A 18 -22.89 -6.35 5.45
C GLU A 18 -22.66 -6.13 3.93
N GLU A 19 -21.86 -5.14 3.55
CA GLU A 19 -21.77 -4.63 2.18
C GLU A 19 -20.55 -5.17 1.42
N VAL A 20 -19.59 -5.79 2.14
CA VAL A 20 -18.32 -6.26 1.57
C VAL A 20 -18.00 -7.69 1.99
N SER A 21 -17.28 -8.40 1.13
CA SER A 21 -16.81 -9.77 1.40
C SER A 21 -15.55 -9.82 2.26
N ALA A 22 -14.70 -8.79 2.18
CA ALA A 22 -13.42 -8.71 2.88
C ALA A 22 -12.91 -7.26 2.97
N VAL A 23 -11.96 -7.02 3.88
CA VAL A 23 -11.04 -5.88 3.79
C VAL A 23 -9.88 -6.32 2.90
N GLY A 24 -10.03 -6.13 1.60
CA GLY A 24 -9.06 -6.57 0.59
C GLY A 24 -7.73 -5.81 0.64
N LEU A 25 -7.70 -4.62 1.25
CA LEU A 25 -6.47 -3.86 1.42
C LEU A 25 -6.51 -2.88 2.61
N LEU A 26 -5.76 -3.19 3.66
CA LEU A 26 -5.46 -2.28 4.76
C LEU A 26 -4.07 -1.67 4.55
N ARG A 27 -3.98 -0.37 4.28
CA ARG A 27 -2.73 0.29 3.89
C ARG A 27 -1.92 0.72 5.12
N GLY A 28 -0.85 0.00 5.42
CA GLY A 28 -0.04 0.22 6.62
C GLY A 28 0.48 1.64 6.78
N GLU A 29 0.87 2.31 5.70
CA GLU A 29 1.42 3.66 5.77
C GLU A 29 0.41 4.71 6.30
N TYR A 30 -0.89 4.49 6.10
CA TYR A 30 -1.91 5.46 6.48
C TYR A 30 -2.25 5.47 7.97
N ILE A 31 -1.93 4.39 8.68
CA ILE A 31 -2.01 4.33 10.14
C ILE A 31 -1.15 5.45 10.74
N PHE A 32 0.10 5.50 10.28
CA PHE A 32 1.13 6.43 10.76
C PHE A 32 0.87 7.86 10.26
N ARG A 33 0.43 8.00 9.01
CA ARG A 33 0.07 9.30 8.45
C ARG A 33 -1.10 9.95 9.17
N ARG A 34 -2.11 9.16 9.57
CA ARG A 34 -3.23 9.65 10.38
C ARG A 34 -2.75 10.20 11.72
N ALA A 35 -1.83 9.50 12.39
CA ALA A 35 -1.29 9.91 13.68
C ALA A 35 -0.25 11.04 13.57
N GLY A 36 0.35 11.25 12.39
CA GLY A 36 1.51 12.13 12.23
C GLY A 36 2.80 11.57 12.84
N LYS A 37 2.81 10.27 13.19
CA LYS A 37 3.88 9.57 13.90
C LYS A 37 4.20 8.27 13.18
N TYR A 38 5.48 7.97 13.02
CA TYR A 38 5.94 6.74 12.38
C TYR A 38 6.02 5.58 13.37
N LEU A 39 6.22 4.37 12.84
CA LEU A 39 6.28 3.13 13.64
C LEU A 39 7.37 3.16 14.72
N THR A 40 8.47 3.86 14.45
CA THR A 40 9.60 4.02 15.36
C THR A 40 9.43 5.12 16.41
N ALA A 41 8.30 5.85 16.41
CA ALA A 41 7.92 6.73 17.52
C ALA A 41 7.59 5.92 18.79
N PRO A 42 7.67 6.52 20.01
CA PRO A 42 7.44 5.80 21.26
C PRO A 42 6.11 5.03 21.34
N ASP A 43 5.04 5.58 20.75
CA ASP A 43 3.69 4.99 20.68
C ASP A 43 3.35 4.38 19.30
N GLY A 44 4.31 4.33 18.36
CA GLY A 44 4.07 3.90 16.98
C GLY A 44 3.53 2.47 16.87
N ARG A 45 4.05 1.53 17.67
CA ARG A 45 3.56 0.14 17.70
C ARG A 45 2.13 0.05 18.23
N GLN A 46 1.85 0.75 19.34
CA GLN A 46 0.52 0.77 19.95
C GLN A 46 -0.53 1.35 18.97
N LEU A 47 -0.20 2.44 18.27
CA LEU A 47 -1.09 3.03 17.26
C LEU A 47 -1.45 2.04 16.14
N MET A 48 -0.48 1.24 15.71
CA MET A 48 -0.68 0.20 14.70
C MET A 48 -1.54 -0.94 15.23
N GLU A 49 -1.25 -1.43 16.44
CA GLU A 49 -2.04 -2.48 17.09
C GLU A 49 -3.50 -2.07 17.26
N GLU A 50 -3.76 -0.91 17.85
CA GLU A 50 -5.11 -0.40 18.12
C GLU A 50 -5.92 -0.22 16.83
N TYR A 51 -5.30 0.30 15.77
CA TYR A 51 -5.98 0.49 14.50
C TYR A 51 -6.36 -0.84 13.85
N ILE A 52 -5.43 -1.80 13.78
CA ILE A 52 -5.68 -3.11 13.18
C ILE A 52 -6.72 -3.89 14.00
N GLU A 53 -6.62 -3.89 15.34
CA GLU A 53 -7.62 -4.53 16.21
C GLU A 53 -9.02 -3.91 16.04
N ASN A 54 -9.11 -2.59 15.87
CA ASN A 54 -10.39 -1.94 15.61
C ASN A 54 -11.03 -2.40 14.29
N VAL A 55 -10.24 -2.52 13.22
CA VAL A 55 -10.72 -3.06 11.94
C VAL A 55 -11.15 -4.53 12.11
N LEU A 56 -10.34 -5.36 12.75
CA LEU A 56 -10.66 -6.77 13.00
C LEU A 56 -11.91 -6.96 13.86
N ARG A 57 -12.22 -6.03 14.77
CA ARG A 57 -13.47 -6.06 15.55
C ARG A 57 -14.71 -5.82 14.69
N ILE A 58 -14.61 -4.98 13.65
CA ILE A 58 -15.71 -4.74 12.71
C ILE A 58 -15.86 -5.92 11.74
N PHE A 59 -14.75 -6.57 11.39
CA PHE A 59 -14.68 -7.69 10.46
C PHE A 59 -14.14 -8.96 11.14
N PRO A 60 -14.86 -9.57 12.10
CA PRO A 60 -14.32 -10.63 12.95
C PRO A 60 -14.05 -11.96 12.23
N ASP A 61 -14.73 -12.21 11.12
CA ASP A 61 -14.72 -13.47 10.35
C ASP A 61 -14.44 -13.27 8.85
N LYS A 62 -14.28 -12.02 8.40
CA LYS A 62 -13.92 -11.68 7.02
C LYS A 62 -12.42 -11.49 6.90
N ASP A 63 -11.84 -11.91 5.78
CA ASP A 63 -10.41 -11.74 5.53
C ASP A 63 -10.03 -10.24 5.60
N VAL A 64 -8.93 -9.94 6.30
CA VAL A 64 -8.35 -8.60 6.41
C VAL A 64 -6.90 -8.66 5.94
N TRP A 65 -6.63 -8.06 4.77
CA TRP A 65 -5.30 -8.08 4.16
C TRP A 65 -4.50 -6.83 4.51
N TYR A 66 -3.56 -6.96 5.43
CA TYR A 66 -2.62 -5.90 5.80
C TYR A 66 -1.48 -5.80 4.79
N ARG A 67 -1.34 -4.65 4.15
CA ARG A 67 -0.18 -4.34 3.32
C ARG A 67 0.86 -3.59 4.15
N PHE A 68 2.09 -4.11 4.14
CA PHE A 68 3.22 -3.45 4.79
C PHE A 68 3.41 -2.01 4.29
N ILE A 69 4.09 -1.19 5.09
CA ILE A 69 4.29 0.23 4.83
C ILE A 69 4.90 0.43 3.44
N ASP A 70 4.13 1.09 2.59
CA ASP A 70 4.55 1.49 1.25
C ASP A 70 4.31 3.00 1.08
N ALA A 71 5.22 3.75 1.70
CA ALA A 71 5.27 5.20 1.63
C ALA A 71 6.59 5.65 0.98
N PRO A 72 6.54 6.58 0.02
CA PRO A 72 7.72 7.30 -0.45
C PRO A 72 8.48 7.98 0.70
N ALA A 73 9.81 8.10 0.55
CA ALA A 73 10.69 8.74 1.54
C ALA A 73 10.22 10.14 1.98
N ASN A 74 9.76 10.96 1.02
CA ASN A 74 9.25 12.31 1.33
C ASN A 74 7.98 12.30 2.18
N GLU A 75 7.21 11.22 2.20
CA GLU A 75 6.06 11.08 3.11
C GLU A 75 6.50 10.65 4.52
N ILE A 76 7.46 9.73 4.61
CA ILE A 76 8.01 9.24 5.88
C ILE A 76 8.74 10.37 6.63
N ASN A 77 9.55 11.18 5.93
CA ASN A 77 10.29 12.30 6.51
C ASN A 77 9.42 13.33 7.26
N MET A 78 8.11 13.35 7.00
CA MET A 78 7.18 14.28 7.63
C MET A 78 6.66 13.81 9.00
N LEU A 79 6.89 12.54 9.34
CA LEU A 79 6.32 11.88 10.50
C LEU A 79 7.28 12.01 11.69
N GLU A 80 6.72 12.28 12.87
CA GLU A 80 7.48 12.20 14.10
C GLU A 80 8.04 10.78 14.26
N GLY A 81 9.32 10.68 14.64
CA GLY A 81 9.96 9.39 14.83
C GLY A 81 10.20 8.64 13.54
N TYR A 82 10.35 9.30 12.37
CA TYR A 82 10.87 8.65 11.17
C TYR A 82 12.19 7.92 11.46
N ASP A 83 12.43 6.81 10.79
CA ASP A 83 13.60 5.95 11.00
C ASP A 83 14.89 6.55 10.39
N GLU A 84 14.82 6.97 9.13
CA GLU A 84 15.92 7.58 8.40
C GLU A 84 15.40 8.68 7.47
N TYR A 85 16.07 9.84 7.49
CA TYR A 85 15.75 10.94 6.59
C TYR A 85 16.36 10.66 5.20
N VAL A 86 15.51 10.53 4.18
CA VAL A 86 15.94 10.18 2.82
C VAL A 86 15.47 11.24 1.83
N LEU A 87 16.39 11.79 1.03
CA LEU A 87 16.07 12.75 -0.01
C LEU A 87 16.31 12.15 -1.39
N GLU A 88 15.22 12.03 -2.15
CA GLU A 88 15.24 11.43 -3.49
C GLU A 88 14.61 12.37 -4.51
N GLU A 89 15.17 12.38 -5.71
CA GLU A 89 14.63 13.15 -6.84
C GLU A 89 13.25 12.62 -7.28
N PHE A 90 13.08 11.30 -7.27
CA PHE A 90 11.84 10.63 -7.71
C PHE A 90 11.28 9.68 -6.63
N PRO A 91 10.72 10.19 -5.51
CA PRO A 91 10.28 9.37 -4.38
C PRO A 91 9.24 8.29 -4.73
N THR A 92 8.43 8.51 -5.78
CA THR A 92 7.40 7.56 -6.21
C THR A 92 7.97 6.26 -6.77
N ILE A 93 9.20 6.29 -7.28
CA ILE A 93 9.94 5.13 -7.83
C ILE A 93 11.24 4.84 -7.06
N GLY A 94 11.43 5.48 -5.92
CA GLY A 94 12.62 5.40 -5.08
C GLY A 94 12.50 4.35 -3.96
N LEU A 95 13.02 4.70 -2.79
CA LEU A 95 13.13 3.84 -1.61
C LEU A 95 11.81 3.73 -0.82
N ARG A 96 10.95 2.81 -1.26
CA ARG A 96 9.65 2.48 -0.64
C ARG A 96 9.34 0.98 -0.73
N GLY A 97 8.27 0.54 -0.06
CA GLY A 97 7.82 -0.86 -0.05
C GLY A 97 8.92 -1.84 0.33
N MET A 98 9.01 -2.98 -0.37
CA MET A 98 10.01 -4.00 -0.04
C MET A 98 11.45 -3.55 -0.23
N ARG A 99 11.75 -2.59 -1.12
CA ARG A 99 13.10 -2.00 -1.22
C ARG A 99 13.51 -1.33 0.08
N ARG A 100 12.60 -0.52 0.66
CA ARG A 100 12.86 0.12 1.96
C ARG A 100 12.98 -0.92 3.07
N ALA A 101 12.15 -1.96 3.04
CA ALA A 101 12.23 -3.05 4.02
C ALA A 101 13.59 -3.75 4.02
N MET A 102 14.19 -3.96 2.84
CA MET A 102 15.53 -4.57 2.71
C MET A 102 16.66 -3.62 3.16
N GLU A 103 16.58 -2.33 2.83
CA GLU A 103 17.60 -1.34 3.21
C GLU A 103 17.53 -0.93 4.69
N LEU A 104 16.33 -0.89 5.25
CA LEU A 104 16.04 -0.49 6.64
C LEU A 104 15.31 -1.60 7.40
N PRO A 105 15.95 -2.77 7.59
CA PRO A 105 15.29 -3.97 8.12
C PRO A 105 14.83 -3.82 9.56
N ARG A 106 15.43 -2.90 10.34
CA ARG A 106 15.01 -2.65 11.73
C ARG A 106 13.56 -2.19 11.82
N THR A 107 13.12 -1.30 10.94
CA THR A 107 11.73 -0.82 10.93
C THR A 107 10.79 -1.96 10.52
N PHE A 108 11.20 -2.74 9.52
CA PHE A 108 10.43 -3.89 9.06
C PHE A 108 10.35 -5.01 10.11
N ASP A 109 11.39 -5.23 10.91
CA ASP A 109 11.37 -6.15 12.07
C ASP A 109 10.27 -5.76 13.07
N LEU A 110 10.12 -4.46 13.36
CA LEU A 110 9.07 -3.97 14.27
C LEU A 110 7.68 -4.17 13.69
N GLU A 111 7.52 -3.87 12.40
CA GLU A 111 6.24 -3.96 11.72
C GLU A 111 5.78 -5.42 11.66
N PHE A 112 6.69 -6.31 11.28
CA PHE A 112 6.42 -7.74 11.16
C PHE A 112 6.11 -8.39 12.52
N ASP A 113 6.80 -7.97 13.59
CA ASP A 113 6.54 -8.45 14.96
C ASP A 113 5.12 -8.10 15.43
N VAL A 114 4.68 -6.85 15.20
CA VAL A 114 3.32 -6.39 15.53
C VAL A 114 2.28 -7.20 14.76
N VAL A 115 2.40 -7.28 13.42
CA VAL A 115 1.42 -8.00 12.58
C VAL A 115 1.38 -9.49 12.92
N THR A 116 2.53 -10.12 13.17
CA THR A 116 2.59 -11.53 13.57
C THR A 116 1.90 -11.77 14.90
N THR A 117 2.11 -10.88 15.87
CA THR A 117 1.47 -10.97 17.20
C THR A 117 -0.05 -10.88 17.09
N LEU A 118 -0.58 -9.98 16.26
CA LEU A 118 -2.01 -9.88 15.97
C LEU A 118 -2.53 -11.09 15.20
N ALA A 119 -1.81 -11.56 14.18
CA ALA A 119 -2.21 -12.70 13.35
C ALA A 119 -2.34 -14.01 14.15
N ARG A 120 -1.56 -14.18 15.23
CA ARG A 120 -1.71 -15.31 16.16
C ARG A 120 -3.04 -15.28 16.93
N LYS A 121 -3.59 -14.09 17.17
CA LYS A 121 -4.91 -13.91 17.82
C LYS A 121 -6.05 -13.92 16.81
N HIS A 122 -5.80 -13.47 15.58
CA HIS A 122 -6.80 -13.25 14.54
C HIS A 122 -6.46 -14.03 13.26
N LYS A 123 -7.13 -15.18 13.06
CA LYS A 123 -6.88 -16.07 11.93
C LYS A 123 -7.22 -15.46 10.56
N ASN A 124 -8.04 -14.42 10.55
CA ASN A 124 -8.46 -13.68 9.36
C ASN A 124 -7.53 -12.50 9.03
N LEU A 125 -6.47 -12.23 9.80
CA LEU A 125 -5.47 -11.22 9.47
C LEU A 125 -4.40 -11.82 8.54
N HIS A 126 -4.31 -11.32 7.32
CA HIS A 126 -3.37 -11.78 6.29
C HIS A 126 -2.41 -10.65 5.90
N ILE A 127 -1.32 -10.98 5.20
CA ILE A 127 -0.30 -9.99 4.81
C ILE A 127 -0.08 -9.89 3.30
N LEU A 128 0.26 -8.68 2.85
CA LEU A 128 0.61 -8.32 1.46
C LEU A 128 1.97 -7.62 1.44
N PHE A 129 2.92 -8.16 0.68
CA PHE A 129 4.18 -7.47 0.37
C PHE A 129 3.99 -6.47 -0.78
N PRO A 130 4.28 -5.17 -0.57
CA PRO A 130 4.08 -4.13 -1.57
C PRO A 130 5.30 -3.90 -2.46
N TYR A 131 5.06 -3.30 -3.63
CA TYR A 131 6.07 -2.70 -4.49
C TYR A 131 7.18 -3.67 -4.93
N ILE A 132 6.81 -4.91 -5.23
CA ILE A 132 7.73 -5.93 -5.77
C ILE A 132 8.14 -5.55 -7.18
N CYS A 133 9.44 -5.54 -7.46
CA CYS A 133 10.07 -5.40 -8.75
C CYS A 133 11.02 -6.57 -9.05
N GLU A 134 11.64 -7.15 -8.03
CA GLU A 134 12.61 -8.23 -8.14
C GLU A 134 12.18 -9.43 -7.31
N MET A 135 12.56 -10.64 -7.73
CA MET A 135 12.25 -11.86 -6.98
C MET A 135 12.91 -11.88 -5.58
N SER A 136 14.08 -11.28 -5.44
CA SER A 136 14.77 -11.19 -4.14
C SER A 136 13.98 -10.42 -3.09
N GLU A 137 13.15 -9.46 -3.49
CA GLU A 137 12.32 -8.65 -2.57
C GLU A 137 11.19 -9.48 -1.96
N ILE A 138 10.53 -10.34 -2.76
CA ILE A 138 9.51 -11.24 -2.22
C ILE A 138 10.13 -12.41 -1.46
N GLU A 139 11.28 -12.94 -1.91
CA GLU A 139 12.02 -13.97 -1.19
C GLU A 139 12.44 -13.50 0.20
N PHE A 140 12.93 -12.25 0.31
CA PHE A 140 13.22 -11.60 1.59
C PHE A 140 11.98 -11.54 2.50
N GLY A 141 10.82 -11.16 1.96
CA GLY A 141 9.55 -11.19 2.71
C GLY A 141 9.19 -12.61 3.19
N MET A 142 9.36 -13.62 2.34
CA MET A 142 9.10 -15.03 2.68
C MET A 142 10.06 -15.56 3.75
N ASP A 143 11.30 -15.07 3.82
CA ASP A 143 12.22 -15.39 4.91
C ASP A 143 11.72 -14.84 6.26
N TYR A 144 11.11 -13.65 6.28
CA TYR A 144 10.46 -13.13 7.48
C TYR A 144 9.26 -13.99 7.90
N VAL A 145 8.43 -14.42 6.94
CA VAL A 145 7.30 -15.33 7.20
C VAL A 145 7.77 -16.59 7.93
N ARG A 146 8.86 -17.21 7.44
CA ARG A 146 9.47 -18.39 8.08
C ARG A 146 10.06 -18.05 9.45
N ARG A 147 10.87 -16.99 9.54
CA ARG A 147 11.59 -16.59 10.77
C ARG A 147 10.65 -16.27 11.93
N PHE A 148 9.55 -15.57 11.66
CA PHE A 148 8.55 -15.19 12.67
C PHE A 148 7.48 -16.26 12.90
N ASN A 149 7.50 -17.35 12.13
CA ASN A 149 6.43 -18.37 12.09
C ASN A 149 5.06 -17.70 11.91
N PHE A 150 4.92 -16.87 10.88
CA PHE A 150 3.67 -16.18 10.59
C PHE A 150 2.56 -17.22 10.28
N PRO A 151 1.41 -17.18 10.99
CA PRO A 151 0.48 -18.32 10.99
C PRO A 151 -0.56 -18.29 9.87
N ASN A 152 -0.71 -17.16 9.16
CA ASN A 152 -1.84 -16.92 8.27
C ASN A 152 -1.39 -16.79 6.80
N LYS A 153 -2.34 -16.49 5.90
CA LYS A 153 -2.09 -16.38 4.46
C LYS A 153 -1.15 -15.20 4.14
N VAL A 154 -0.33 -15.39 3.10
CA VAL A 154 0.63 -14.43 2.60
C VAL A 154 0.36 -14.18 1.12
N SER A 155 0.50 -12.94 0.68
CA SER A 155 0.32 -12.51 -0.71
C SER A 155 1.29 -11.36 -1.04
N CYS A 156 1.28 -10.90 -2.28
CA CYS A 156 1.96 -9.69 -2.71
C CYS A 156 1.06 -8.82 -3.58
N MET A 157 1.40 -7.53 -3.63
CA MET A 157 0.72 -6.58 -4.48
C MET A 157 1.36 -6.57 -5.88
N MET A 158 0.57 -6.89 -6.90
CA MET A 158 0.95 -6.93 -8.31
C MET A 158 0.78 -5.52 -8.90
N GLU A 159 1.71 -4.62 -8.59
CA GLU A 159 1.55 -3.18 -8.90
C GLU A 159 2.68 -2.58 -9.75
N THR A 160 3.68 -3.37 -10.11
CA THR A 160 4.75 -2.96 -11.03
C THR A 160 4.71 -3.84 -12.27
N PRO A 161 5.16 -3.34 -13.44
CA PRO A 161 5.28 -4.17 -14.63
C PRO A 161 6.16 -5.41 -14.41
N ALA A 162 7.22 -5.27 -13.61
CA ALA A 162 8.13 -6.35 -13.29
C ALA A 162 7.48 -7.44 -12.43
N ALA A 163 6.65 -7.09 -11.45
CA ALA A 163 5.87 -8.07 -10.69
C ALA A 163 4.96 -8.89 -11.62
N LEU A 164 4.26 -8.24 -12.56
CA LEU A 164 3.41 -8.94 -13.52
C LEU A 164 4.21 -9.88 -14.44
N TRP A 165 5.43 -9.49 -14.84
CA TRP A 165 6.35 -10.36 -15.56
C TRP A 165 6.75 -11.60 -14.75
N HIS A 166 6.99 -11.43 -13.46
CA HIS A 166 7.36 -12.50 -12.53
C HIS A 166 6.19 -13.28 -11.93
N ALA A 167 4.94 -13.05 -12.38
CA ALA A 167 3.74 -13.60 -11.73
C ALA A 167 3.80 -15.12 -11.52
N LYS A 168 4.26 -15.89 -12.52
CA LYS A 168 4.37 -17.35 -12.40
C LYS A 168 5.44 -17.80 -11.42
N ASP A 169 6.55 -17.06 -11.33
CA ASP A 169 7.64 -17.35 -10.40
C ASP A 169 7.21 -17.03 -8.96
N ILE A 170 6.50 -15.92 -8.78
CA ILE A 170 5.86 -15.56 -7.52
C ILE A 170 4.87 -16.65 -7.10
N GLN A 171 3.99 -17.12 -7.99
CA GLN A 171 3.02 -18.18 -7.66
C GLN A 171 3.70 -19.49 -7.21
N ARG A 172 4.87 -19.83 -7.76
CA ARG A 172 5.65 -21.01 -7.35
C ARG A 172 6.16 -20.95 -5.90
N LEU A 173 6.18 -19.77 -5.27
CA LEU A 173 6.47 -19.63 -3.84
C LEU A 173 5.27 -20.03 -2.95
N GLY A 174 4.13 -20.44 -3.55
CA GLY A 174 2.95 -20.93 -2.84
C GLY A 174 1.92 -19.86 -2.50
N LEU A 175 1.97 -18.69 -3.14
CA LEU A 175 0.95 -17.65 -2.96
C LEU A 175 -0.24 -17.92 -3.89
N GLU A 176 -1.44 -17.90 -3.32
CA GLU A 176 -2.69 -18.23 -4.03
C GLU A 176 -3.63 -17.04 -4.19
N TYR A 177 -3.40 -15.95 -3.45
CA TYR A 177 -4.11 -14.67 -3.60
C TYR A 177 -3.14 -13.63 -4.16
N PHE A 178 -3.62 -12.74 -5.02
CA PHE A 178 -2.85 -11.64 -5.60
C PHE A 178 -3.71 -10.39 -5.67
N LEU A 179 -3.15 -9.26 -5.24
CA LEU A 179 -3.83 -7.96 -5.29
C LEU A 179 -3.18 -7.06 -6.33
N VAL A 180 -3.88 -6.71 -7.39
CA VAL A 180 -3.37 -5.76 -8.39
C VAL A 180 -3.52 -4.33 -7.89
N GLY A 181 -2.42 -3.60 -7.82
CA GLY A 181 -2.41 -2.17 -7.48
C GLY A 181 -2.52 -1.27 -8.71
N MET A 182 -3.74 -0.93 -9.11
CA MET A 182 -4.00 -0.20 -10.36
C MET A 182 -3.39 1.20 -10.40
N ASN A 183 -3.25 1.86 -9.24
CA ASN A 183 -2.70 3.22 -9.18
C ASN A 183 -1.20 3.27 -9.50
N ASP A 184 -0.42 2.30 -9.02
CA ASP A 184 1.01 2.21 -9.33
C ASP A 184 1.21 1.57 -10.71
N LEU A 185 0.45 0.51 -11.03
CA LEU A 185 0.56 -0.16 -12.31
C LEU A 185 0.27 0.77 -13.49
N SER A 186 -0.81 1.57 -13.43
CA SER A 186 -1.15 2.48 -14.53
C SER A 186 -0.12 3.58 -14.71
N SER A 187 0.34 4.19 -13.60
CA SER A 187 1.37 5.22 -13.63
C SER A 187 2.69 4.71 -14.19
N LEU A 188 3.14 3.53 -13.76
CA LEU A 188 4.42 2.96 -14.20
C LEU A 188 4.37 2.50 -15.65
N VAL A 189 3.28 1.86 -16.09
CA VAL A 189 3.12 1.42 -17.49
C VAL A 189 3.00 2.61 -18.43
N ALA A 190 2.27 3.66 -18.03
CA ALA A 190 2.08 4.84 -18.87
C ALA A 190 3.24 5.85 -18.79
N GLY A 191 4.19 5.67 -17.85
CA GLY A 191 5.22 6.67 -17.57
C GLY A 191 4.64 8.00 -17.10
N ALA A 192 3.52 7.97 -16.37
CA ALA A 192 2.73 9.13 -16.02
C ALA A 192 2.56 9.32 -14.51
N SER A 193 2.67 10.56 -14.04
CA SER A 193 2.38 10.88 -12.64
C SER A 193 0.91 10.68 -12.30
N ARG A 194 0.62 10.28 -11.06
CA ARG A 194 -0.75 10.03 -10.58
C ARG A 194 -1.59 11.31 -10.66
N GLY A 195 -2.80 11.19 -11.19
CA GLY A 195 -3.72 12.32 -11.33
C GLY A 195 -3.37 13.28 -12.47
N SER A 196 -2.39 12.95 -13.31
CA SER A 196 -2.07 13.71 -14.53
C SER A 196 -3.14 13.57 -15.61
N GLY A 197 -4.00 12.54 -15.52
CA GLY A 197 -5.00 12.21 -16.54
C GLY A 197 -4.47 11.31 -17.65
N PHE A 198 -3.18 11.00 -17.64
CA PHE A 198 -2.51 10.04 -18.53
C PHE A 198 -2.38 8.65 -17.89
N ASP A 199 -2.54 8.53 -16.58
CA ASP A 199 -2.48 7.32 -15.75
C ASP A 199 -3.80 6.50 -15.77
N ARG A 200 -4.47 6.45 -16.93
CA ARG A 200 -5.83 5.91 -17.06
C ARG A 200 -5.85 4.40 -16.87
N HIS A 201 -6.69 3.89 -15.95
CA HIS A 201 -6.84 2.45 -15.71
C HIS A 201 -7.37 1.65 -16.90
N ASN A 202 -8.12 2.29 -17.81
CA ASN A 202 -8.63 1.66 -19.03
C ASN A 202 -7.68 1.76 -20.23
N HIS A 203 -6.41 2.11 -20.01
CA HIS A 203 -5.42 2.12 -21.09
C HIS A 203 -5.27 0.71 -21.69
N PRO A 204 -5.26 0.53 -23.04
CA PRO A 204 -5.23 -0.79 -23.66
C PRO A 204 -4.08 -1.69 -23.20
N ALA A 205 -2.90 -1.11 -22.97
CA ALA A 205 -1.75 -1.87 -22.44
C ALA A 205 -2.02 -2.45 -21.04
N ILE A 206 -2.71 -1.70 -20.16
CA ILE A 206 -3.05 -2.18 -18.81
C ILE A 206 -4.05 -3.32 -18.92
N ILE A 207 -5.10 -3.17 -19.73
CA ILE A 207 -6.09 -4.23 -19.95
C ILE A 207 -5.44 -5.49 -20.52
N GLY A 208 -4.52 -5.34 -21.49
CA GLY A 208 -3.73 -6.44 -22.03
C GLY A 208 -2.89 -7.14 -20.95
N MET A 209 -2.19 -6.37 -20.10
CA MET A 209 -1.39 -6.91 -19.00
C MET A 209 -2.24 -7.64 -17.96
N LEU A 210 -3.41 -7.11 -17.59
CA LEU A 210 -4.33 -7.78 -16.67
C LEU A 210 -4.90 -9.08 -17.25
N THR A 211 -5.18 -9.09 -18.56
CA THR A 211 -5.64 -10.29 -19.28
C THR A 211 -4.55 -11.37 -19.28
N MET A 212 -3.31 -10.99 -19.57
CA MET A 212 -2.16 -11.89 -19.50
C MET A 212 -1.91 -12.39 -18.08
N LEU A 213 -2.03 -11.53 -17.07
CA LEU A 213 -1.88 -11.89 -15.66
C LEU A 213 -2.91 -12.94 -15.26
N ARG A 214 -4.19 -12.71 -15.60
CA ARG A 214 -5.27 -13.65 -15.33
C ARG A 214 -5.03 -15.02 -15.97
N GLN A 215 -4.58 -15.05 -17.22
CA GLN A 215 -4.23 -16.29 -17.94
C GLN A 215 -3.03 -17.00 -17.29
N THR A 216 -2.04 -16.23 -16.84
CA THR A 216 -0.82 -16.76 -16.21
C THR A 216 -1.11 -17.38 -14.86
N LEU A 217 -1.97 -16.74 -14.07
CA LEU A 217 -2.35 -17.15 -12.72
C LEU A 217 -3.72 -17.82 -12.71
N SER A 218 -4.02 -18.74 -13.65
CA SER A 218 -5.39 -19.27 -13.85
C SER A 218 -6.08 -19.79 -12.59
N ASP A 219 -5.31 -20.34 -11.65
CA ASP A 219 -5.82 -21.02 -10.46
C ASP A 219 -5.76 -20.15 -9.19
N GLY A 220 -5.10 -18.97 -9.26
CA GLY A 220 -5.01 -18.05 -8.13
C GLY A 220 -6.23 -17.13 -8.03
N ARG A 221 -6.56 -16.63 -6.85
CA ARG A 221 -7.54 -15.54 -6.69
C ARG A 221 -6.87 -14.20 -7.00
N ILE A 222 -7.44 -13.41 -7.90
CA ILE A 222 -6.94 -12.08 -8.25
C ILE A 222 -7.99 -11.03 -7.90
N SER A 223 -7.61 -10.10 -7.02
CA SER A 223 -8.38 -8.90 -6.73
C SER A 223 -7.72 -7.68 -7.36
N VAL A 224 -8.49 -6.64 -7.68
CA VAL A 224 -7.98 -5.37 -8.22
C VAL A 224 -8.32 -4.22 -7.28
N ALA A 225 -7.32 -3.42 -6.90
CA ALA A 225 -7.47 -2.28 -6.02
C ALA A 225 -6.98 -0.99 -6.69
N GLY A 226 -7.57 0.14 -6.33
CA GLY A 226 -7.15 1.46 -6.79
C GLY A 226 -8.26 2.49 -6.69
N TYR A 227 -7.95 3.75 -7.01
CA TYR A 227 -8.96 4.80 -7.17
C TYR A 227 -9.61 4.69 -8.56
N MET A 228 -10.14 3.50 -8.85
CA MET A 228 -10.82 3.19 -10.10
C MET A 228 -12.12 3.97 -10.19
N LYS A 229 -12.61 4.16 -11.41
CA LYS A 229 -13.97 4.67 -11.63
C LYS A 229 -14.97 3.52 -11.72
N PRO A 230 -16.27 3.75 -11.44
CA PRO A 230 -17.29 2.69 -11.48
C PRO A 230 -17.34 1.91 -12.79
N GLU A 231 -17.02 2.54 -13.93
CA GLU A 231 -17.04 1.90 -15.24
C GLU A 231 -15.98 0.78 -15.36
N PHE A 232 -14.94 0.79 -14.52
CA PHE A 232 -13.92 -0.27 -14.50
C PHE A 232 -14.46 -1.59 -13.94
N LEU A 233 -15.58 -1.57 -13.21
CA LEU A 233 -16.20 -2.77 -12.65
C LEU A 233 -16.51 -3.81 -13.74
N GLU A 234 -17.08 -3.36 -14.86
CA GLU A 234 -17.45 -4.24 -15.96
C GLU A 234 -16.20 -4.77 -16.69
N THR A 235 -15.19 -3.92 -16.87
CA THR A 235 -13.89 -4.33 -17.41
C THR A 235 -13.23 -5.42 -16.56
N ALA A 236 -13.21 -5.27 -15.23
CA ALA A 236 -12.64 -6.25 -14.31
C ALA A 236 -13.36 -7.61 -14.40
N LYS A 237 -14.70 -7.59 -14.51
CA LYS A 237 -15.50 -8.81 -14.73
C LYS A 237 -15.17 -9.49 -16.05
N GLN A 238 -15.07 -8.72 -17.14
CA GLN A 238 -14.76 -9.24 -18.48
C GLN A 238 -13.38 -9.88 -18.54
N ILE A 239 -12.40 -9.33 -17.83
CA ILE A 239 -11.06 -9.92 -17.74
C ILE A 239 -11.10 -11.22 -16.91
N GLY A 240 -12.03 -11.35 -15.96
CA GLY A 240 -12.14 -12.51 -15.07
C GLY A 240 -11.48 -12.30 -13.71
N MET A 241 -11.48 -11.07 -13.20
CA MET A 241 -11.02 -10.78 -11.84
C MET A 241 -12.03 -11.33 -10.83
N ASP A 242 -11.52 -11.91 -9.73
CA ASP A 242 -12.34 -12.57 -8.71
C ASP A 242 -13.00 -11.55 -7.79
N ALA A 243 -12.31 -10.43 -7.53
CA ALA A 243 -12.81 -9.35 -6.69
C ALA A 243 -12.35 -7.97 -7.16
N ILE A 244 -13.08 -6.95 -6.70
CA ILE A 244 -12.69 -5.56 -6.78
C ILE A 244 -12.62 -4.97 -5.37
N THR A 245 -11.46 -4.44 -5.01
CA THR A 245 -11.25 -3.73 -3.76
C THR A 245 -11.45 -2.24 -3.98
N VAL A 246 -12.61 -1.73 -3.58
CA VAL A 246 -12.99 -0.32 -3.73
C VAL A 246 -12.46 0.45 -2.53
N HIS A 247 -11.83 1.60 -2.76
CA HIS A 247 -11.42 2.46 -1.66
C HIS A 247 -12.66 2.94 -0.89
N TYR A 248 -12.62 2.97 0.44
CA TYR A 248 -13.77 3.31 1.29
C TYR A 248 -14.45 4.61 0.88
N SER A 249 -13.68 5.69 0.69
CA SER A 249 -14.18 7.00 0.23
C SER A 249 -14.81 7.00 -1.18
N SER A 250 -14.73 5.90 -1.93
CA SER A 250 -15.29 5.74 -3.29
C SER A 250 -16.58 4.94 -3.30
N PHE A 251 -17.01 4.38 -2.16
CA PHE A 251 -18.27 3.62 -2.06
C PHE A 251 -19.49 4.41 -2.54
N PRO A 252 -19.67 5.71 -2.21
CA PRO A 252 -20.80 6.48 -2.72
C PRO A 252 -20.87 6.52 -4.25
N ALA A 253 -19.73 6.69 -4.91
CA ALA A 253 -19.65 6.74 -6.37
C ALA A 253 -19.91 5.38 -7.03
N PHE A 254 -19.53 4.28 -6.38
CA PHE A 254 -19.70 2.93 -6.92
C PHE A 254 -21.09 2.33 -6.64
N PHE A 255 -21.63 2.57 -5.45
CA PHE A 255 -22.75 1.80 -4.90
C PHE A 255 -23.92 2.67 -4.40
N GLY A 256 -23.78 4.01 -4.42
CA GLY A 256 -24.87 4.95 -4.18
C GLY A 256 -24.68 5.85 -2.93
N GLU A 257 -25.42 6.96 -2.90
CA GLU A 257 -25.29 8.01 -1.87
C GLU A 257 -25.62 7.55 -0.44
N GLN A 258 -26.23 6.37 -0.23
CA GLN A 258 -26.49 5.85 1.11
C GLN A 258 -25.21 5.66 1.94
N PHE A 259 -24.07 5.47 1.27
CA PHE A 259 -22.76 5.36 1.91
C PHE A 259 -22.20 6.71 2.37
N SER A 260 -22.67 7.84 1.85
CA SER A 260 -22.11 9.17 2.13
C SER A 260 -22.17 9.57 3.61
N ASN A 261 -23.12 9.00 4.36
CA ASN A 261 -23.30 9.24 5.80
C ASN A 261 -22.56 8.23 6.69
N TYR A 262 -21.65 7.44 6.14
CA TYR A 262 -20.86 6.50 6.92
C TYR A 262 -19.73 7.23 7.65
N GLN A 263 -19.34 6.73 8.83
CA GLN A 263 -18.24 7.27 9.61
C GLN A 263 -16.95 7.39 8.78
N ASP A 264 -16.19 8.47 8.96
CA ASP A 264 -14.90 8.73 8.29
C ASP A 264 -14.94 8.73 6.74
N MET A 265 -16.11 8.80 6.10
CA MET A 265 -16.23 8.77 4.62
C MET A 265 -15.42 9.89 3.93
N ASP A 266 -15.40 11.09 4.52
CA ASP A 266 -14.63 12.24 4.02
C ASP A 266 -13.19 12.34 4.56
N PHE A 267 -12.75 11.37 5.37
CA PHE A 267 -11.43 11.42 6.05
C PHE A 267 -10.31 11.63 5.03
N MET A 268 -10.24 10.80 3.99
CA MET A 268 -9.16 10.87 3.01
C MET A 268 -9.18 12.15 2.17
N LEU A 269 -10.36 12.70 1.89
CA LEU A 269 -10.49 13.97 1.20
C LEU A 269 -9.91 15.12 2.05
N ASN A 270 -10.27 15.15 3.33
CA ASN A 270 -9.80 16.16 4.27
C ASN A 270 -8.31 16.01 4.58
N PHE A 271 -7.84 14.76 4.75
CA PHE A 271 -6.44 14.43 4.97
C PHE A 271 -5.55 14.93 3.82
N LYS A 272 -5.89 14.63 2.57
CA LYS A 272 -5.12 15.07 1.38
C LYS A 272 -5.00 16.60 1.29
N LYS A 273 -6.04 17.35 1.63
CA LYS A 273 -6.03 18.83 1.61
C LYS A 273 -4.99 19.41 2.59
N GLN A 274 -4.87 18.82 3.77
CA GLN A 274 -3.91 19.27 4.80
C GLN A 274 -2.49 18.81 4.49
N ASP A 275 -2.33 17.54 4.12
CA ASP A 275 -1.04 16.89 3.86
C ASP A 275 -0.27 17.55 2.71
N ASN A 276 -0.96 17.92 1.62
CA ASN A 276 -0.34 18.55 0.45
C ASN A 276 0.41 19.84 0.77
N ARG A 277 -0.09 20.66 1.70
CA ARG A 277 0.56 21.93 2.09
C ARG A 277 1.84 21.67 2.90
N LYS A 278 1.82 20.69 3.80
CA LYS A 278 2.99 20.31 4.61
C LYS A 278 4.09 19.73 3.72
N ARG A 279 3.71 18.84 2.79
CA ARG A 279 4.62 18.25 1.79
C ARG A 279 5.34 19.32 0.96
N LEU A 280 4.59 20.27 0.42
CA LEU A 280 5.16 21.33 -0.42
C LEU A 280 6.20 22.17 0.34
N ARG A 281 5.91 22.51 1.61
CA ARG A 281 6.84 23.27 2.46
C ARG A 281 8.12 22.49 2.74
N LEU A 282 8.00 21.23 3.14
CA LEU A 282 9.16 20.39 3.43
C LEU A 282 10.00 20.16 2.19
N TRP A 283 9.38 19.88 1.04
CA TRP A 283 10.10 19.71 -0.22
C TRP A 283 10.85 20.99 -0.63
N ALA A 284 10.22 22.16 -0.54
CA ALA A 284 10.89 23.43 -0.79
C ALA A 284 12.08 23.66 0.15
N GLN A 285 11.94 23.33 1.44
CA GLN A 285 13.04 23.41 2.40
C GLN A 285 14.16 22.43 2.06
N SER A 286 13.84 21.18 1.71
CA SER A 286 14.84 20.17 1.32
C SER A 286 15.64 20.60 0.09
N LEU A 287 14.99 21.22 -0.91
CA LEU A 287 15.68 21.77 -2.07
C LEU A 287 16.62 22.93 -1.72
N LEU A 288 16.19 23.81 -0.81
CA LEU A 288 17.05 24.88 -0.30
C LEU A 288 18.24 24.33 0.49
N ASP A 289 18.02 23.32 1.33
CA ASP A 289 19.07 22.68 2.10
C ASP A 289 20.12 22.06 1.16
N VAL A 290 19.69 21.33 0.11
CA VAL A 290 20.60 20.78 -0.92
C VAL A 290 21.32 21.87 -1.69
N ALA A 291 20.62 22.92 -2.13
CA ALA A 291 21.22 24.00 -2.88
C ALA A 291 22.29 24.77 -2.06
N ASN A 292 22.15 24.78 -0.73
CA ASN A 292 23.08 25.42 0.19
C ASN A 292 24.14 24.46 0.75
N ASP A 293 24.02 23.14 0.51
CA ASP A 293 25.04 22.16 0.90
C ASP A 293 26.23 22.25 -0.05
N THR A 294 27.27 22.93 0.41
CA THR A 294 28.55 23.08 -0.31
C THR A 294 29.53 21.94 -0.03
N THR A 295 29.13 20.97 0.80
CA THR A 295 30.00 19.88 1.29
C THR A 295 29.68 18.52 0.69
N SER A 296 28.43 18.29 0.25
CA SER A 296 28.06 17.05 -0.45
C SER A 296 28.24 17.18 -1.97
N MET A 297 29.28 16.55 -2.52
CA MET A 297 29.34 16.27 -3.95
C MET A 297 28.20 15.28 -4.32
N THR A 298 27.21 15.73 -5.09
CA THR A 298 26.88 15.28 -6.47
C THR A 298 25.37 15.41 -6.74
N ILE A 299 25.01 16.37 -7.60
CA ILE A 299 23.73 16.40 -8.33
C ILE A 299 23.76 15.23 -9.32
N GLN A 300 23.32 14.03 -8.89
CA GLN A 300 22.67 12.96 -9.68
C GLN A 300 22.71 11.65 -8.87
N GLY A 301 21.53 11.16 -8.48
CA GLY A 301 21.30 9.82 -7.96
C GLY A 301 21.57 9.64 -6.46
N LEU A 302 20.48 9.56 -5.68
CA LEU A 302 20.44 9.14 -4.28
C LEU A 302 21.30 9.99 -3.31
N HIS A 303 20.74 11.12 -2.87
CA HIS A 303 21.22 11.80 -1.67
C HIS A 303 20.69 11.10 -0.41
N TRP A 304 21.39 10.06 0.05
CA TRP A 304 21.28 9.61 1.44
C TRP A 304 22.00 10.62 2.34
N HIS A 305 21.34 11.74 2.67
CA HIS A 305 21.80 12.58 3.77
C HIS A 305 21.38 11.91 5.07
N LYS A 306 22.26 11.06 5.61
CA LYS A 306 22.17 10.61 6.99
C LYS A 306 22.35 11.82 7.89
N LYS A 307 21.24 12.46 8.28
CA LYS A 307 21.28 13.61 9.17
C LYS A 307 21.89 13.12 10.48
N VAL A 308 23.09 13.59 10.81
CA VAL A 308 23.72 13.29 12.09
C VAL A 308 22.74 13.72 13.17
N LYS A 309 22.27 12.78 13.99
CA LYS A 309 21.35 13.07 15.10
C LYS A 309 22.00 14.15 15.96
N SER A 310 21.40 15.34 15.98
CA SER A 310 21.68 16.41 16.95
C SER A 310 20.91 16.15 18.23
#